data_AF-A0A0F9EN20-F1
#
_entry.id   AF-A0A0F9EN20-F1
#
_cell.length_a   1.000
_cell.length_b   1.000
_cell.length_c   1.000
_cell.angle_alpha   90.00
_cell.angle_beta   90.00
_cell.angle_gamma   90.00
#
_symmetry.space_group_name_H-M   'P 1'
#
loop_
_entity.id
_entity.type
_entity.pdbx_description
1 polymer ?
#
loop_
_entity_poly.entity_id
_entity_poly.type
_entity_poly.pdbx_seq_one_letter_code
_entity_poly.pdbx_strand_id
1 'polypeptide(L)'
;MKIRTLLYIFVLKCIVFCNGVTAKELLFCYEDKNAAPLFLGVDKAIPIDQPEASVEVLSLLDKAIDGVEIKFVRKPWRRCLNDLEFNRVNAVIASYRTGRENVAVYPVDEQGKLQEEYAVSEFGSCLIGRYKFHKEWETREVFQNKAFTIAIPNGYGLNS
;
A
#
# COMPACT_ATOMS: atom_id res chain seq x y z
N MET A 1 -34.01 32.50 -37.35
CA MET A 1 -34.19 31.55 -36.23
C MET A 1 -34.63 32.34 -34.99
N LYS A 2 -35.73 31.96 -34.33
CA LYS A 2 -36.25 32.69 -33.16
C LYS A 2 -35.30 32.49 -31.96
N ILE A 3 -35.06 33.52 -31.16
CA ILE A 3 -34.22 33.50 -29.94
C ILE A 3 -34.57 32.33 -29.01
N ARG A 4 -35.86 31.98 -28.92
CA ARG A 4 -36.35 30.81 -28.19
C ARG A 4 -35.76 29.50 -28.69
N THR A 5 -35.60 29.33 -30.00
CA THR A 5 -35.03 28.12 -30.61
C THR A 5 -33.52 28.00 -30.32
N LEU A 6 -32.77 29.10 -30.30
CA LEU A 6 -31.37 29.09 -29.86
C LEU A 6 -31.24 28.74 -28.37
N LEU A 7 -32.14 29.26 -27.53
CA LEU A 7 -32.14 28.96 -26.10
C LEU A 7 -32.38 27.47 -25.82
N TYR A 8 -33.34 26.85 -26.52
CA TYR A 8 -33.60 25.41 -26.39
C TYR A 8 -32.41 24.57 -26.85
N ILE A 9 -31.73 24.95 -27.94
CA ILE A 9 -30.53 24.24 -28.43
C ILE A 9 -29.36 24.37 -27.44
N PHE A 10 -29.20 25.53 -26.80
CA PHE A 10 -28.17 25.77 -25.79
C PHE A 10 -28.42 24.94 -24.53
N VAL A 11 -29.65 24.94 -24.00
CA VAL A 11 -30.03 24.16 -22.82
C VAL A 11 -29.89 22.65 -23.09
N LEU A 12 -30.30 22.17 -24.26
CA LEU A 12 -30.17 20.76 -24.63
C LEU A 12 -28.70 20.33 -24.74
N LYS A 13 -27.82 21.21 -25.24
CA LYS A 13 -26.35 20.96 -25.24
C LYS A 13 -25.78 20.91 -23.82
N CYS A 14 -26.17 21.81 -22.91
CA CYS A 14 -25.67 21.79 -21.53
C CYS A 14 -26.02 20.50 -20.78
N ILE A 15 -27.17 19.90 -21.06
CA ILE A 15 -27.59 18.64 -20.41
C ILE A 15 -26.76 17.44 -20.93
N VAL A 16 -26.41 17.42 -22.23
CA VAL A 16 -25.66 16.31 -22.85
C VAL A 16 -24.17 16.32 -22.50
N PHE A 17 -23.60 17.48 -22.15
CA PHE A 17 -22.18 17.59 -21.76
C PHE A 17 -21.93 17.41 -20.26
N CYS A 18 -22.96 17.19 -19.45
CA CYS A 18 -22.80 16.89 -18.02
C CYS A 18 -22.53 15.38 -17.82
N ASN A 19 -21.42 14.88 -18.37
CA ASN A 19 -20.88 13.61 -17.90
C ASN A 19 -20.26 13.90 -16.54
N GLY A 20 -20.97 13.58 -15.46
CA GLY A 20 -20.37 13.57 -14.13
C GLY A 20 -19.16 12.66 -14.15
N VAL A 21 -17.98 13.19 -13.85
CA VAL A 21 -16.79 12.38 -13.59
C VAL A 21 -17.08 11.62 -12.31
N THR A 22 -17.52 10.37 -12.44
CA THR A 22 -17.61 9.46 -11.30
C THR A 22 -16.18 9.07 -10.94
N ALA A 23 -15.80 9.29 -9.68
CA ALA A 23 -14.51 8.83 -9.21
C ALA A 23 -14.45 7.30 -9.31
N LYS A 24 -13.28 6.78 -9.69
CA LYS A 24 -13.03 5.36 -9.71
C LYS A 24 -12.61 4.92 -8.31
N GLU A 25 -13.48 4.16 -7.67
CA GLU A 25 -13.19 3.60 -6.35
C GLU A 25 -12.10 2.52 -6.43
N LEU A 26 -11.11 2.62 -5.55
CA LEU A 26 -10.05 1.63 -5.35
C LEU A 26 -10.03 1.20 -3.89
N LEU A 27 -10.25 -0.10 -3.65
CA LEU A 27 -10.21 -0.68 -2.31
C LEU A 27 -8.81 -1.22 -1.98
N PHE A 28 -8.14 -0.57 -1.03
CA PHE A 28 -6.81 -0.92 -0.52
C PHE A 28 -6.92 -1.73 0.77
N CYS A 29 -6.29 -2.91 0.82
CA CYS A 29 -6.19 -3.72 2.04
C CYS A 29 -4.88 -3.45 2.78
N TYR A 30 -4.92 -3.43 4.11
CA TYR A 30 -3.73 -3.31 4.94
C TYR A 30 -3.81 -4.17 6.21
N GLU A 31 -2.66 -4.47 6.80
CA GLU A 31 -2.56 -5.43 7.91
C GLU A 31 -3.24 -4.91 9.19
N ASP A 32 -3.85 -5.82 9.95
CA ASP A 32 -4.49 -5.53 11.23
C ASP A 32 -3.55 -5.53 12.44
N LYS A 33 -2.24 -5.64 12.20
CA LYS A 33 -1.20 -5.62 13.22
C LYS A 33 -0.49 -4.29 13.27
N ASN A 34 -0.04 -3.94 14.46
CA ASN A 34 0.95 -2.90 14.67
C ASN A 34 2.28 -3.27 13.99
N ALA A 35 2.70 -2.44 13.05
CA ALA A 35 4.04 -2.44 12.47
C ALA A 35 4.53 -0.99 12.38
N ALA A 36 4.87 -0.39 13.51
CA ALA A 36 5.36 0.98 13.52
C ALA A 36 6.62 1.12 12.64
N PRO A 37 6.75 2.17 11.82
CA PRO A 37 5.84 3.31 11.68
C PRO A 37 4.71 3.12 10.65
N LEU A 38 4.70 2.01 9.91
CA LEU A 38 3.77 1.72 8.81
C LEU A 38 2.32 1.57 9.26
N PHE A 39 2.10 0.79 10.33
CA PHE A 39 0.78 0.41 10.84
C PHE A 39 0.71 0.63 12.36
N LEU A 40 -0.32 1.33 12.84
CA LEU A 40 -0.58 1.70 14.25
C LEU A 40 -2.06 1.42 14.62
N GLY A 41 -2.29 0.79 15.77
CA GLY A 41 -3.58 0.31 16.27
C GLY A 41 -3.69 -1.22 16.35
N VAL A 42 -4.50 -1.76 17.27
CA VAL A 42 -4.66 -3.22 17.51
C VAL A 42 -6.03 -3.80 17.09
N ASP A 43 -6.84 -3.06 16.33
CA ASP A 43 -8.25 -3.42 16.07
C ASP A 43 -8.65 -3.25 14.59
N LYS A 44 -9.74 -3.87 14.13
CA LYS A 44 -10.19 -3.81 12.72
C LYS A 44 -10.65 -2.42 12.25
N ALA A 45 -10.87 -1.48 13.17
CA ALA A 45 -11.28 -0.12 12.84
C ALA A 45 -10.07 0.71 12.36
N ILE A 46 -10.30 1.59 11.38
CA ILE A 46 -9.34 2.62 10.99
C ILE A 46 -9.38 3.70 12.10
N PRO A 47 -8.27 4.02 12.78
CA PRO A 47 -8.26 5.10 13.76
C PRO A 47 -8.54 6.43 13.06
N ILE A 48 -9.60 7.13 13.48
CA ILE A 48 -10.02 8.42 12.87
C ILE A 48 -9.06 9.55 13.27
N ASP A 49 -8.55 9.52 14.51
CA ASP A 49 -7.76 10.62 15.07
C ASP A 49 -6.26 10.51 14.75
N GLN A 50 -5.77 9.31 14.39
CA GLN A 50 -4.37 9.01 14.09
C GLN A 50 -4.27 7.88 13.05
N PRO A 51 -4.60 8.15 11.77
CA PRO A 51 -4.42 7.15 10.72
C PRO A 51 -2.95 6.72 10.65
N GLU A 52 -2.72 5.47 10.29
CA GLU A 52 -1.39 4.90 10.14
C GLU A 52 -0.62 5.63 9.00
N ALA A 53 0.70 5.79 9.10
CA ALA A 53 1.47 6.67 8.22
C ALA A 53 1.25 6.37 6.72
N SER A 54 1.15 5.09 6.34
CA SER A 54 0.87 4.71 4.95
C SER A 54 -0.56 5.03 4.51
N VAL A 55 -1.55 4.90 5.39
CA VAL A 55 -2.95 5.25 5.12
C VAL A 55 -3.10 6.76 4.96
N GLU A 56 -2.41 7.54 5.80
CA GLU A 56 -2.41 9.00 5.71
C GLU A 56 -1.82 9.48 4.38
N VAL A 57 -0.63 8.98 4.01
CA VAL A 57 0.01 9.36 2.73
C VAL A 57 -0.89 9.01 1.54
N LEU A 58 -1.49 7.82 1.52
CA LEU A 58 -2.41 7.41 0.44
C LEU A 58 -3.70 8.24 0.44
N SER A 59 -4.20 8.66 1.62
CA SER A 59 -5.37 9.56 1.71
C SER A 59 -5.07 10.97 1.22
N LEU A 60 -3.82 11.43 1.30
CA LEU A 60 -3.39 12.68 0.69
C LEU A 60 -3.31 12.57 -0.84
N LEU A 61 -2.88 11.42 -1.36
CA LEU A 61 -2.88 11.15 -2.81
C LEU A 61 -4.29 11.10 -3.38
N ASP A 62 -5.23 10.47 -2.66
CA ASP A 62 -6.65 10.45 -3.00
C ASP A 62 -7.21 11.87 -3.23
N LYS A 63 -6.87 12.80 -2.33
CA LYS A 63 -7.27 14.21 -2.43
C LYS A 63 -6.56 14.99 -3.54
N ALA A 64 -5.42 14.50 -4.02
CA ALA A 64 -4.59 15.18 -5.01
C ALA A 64 -4.89 14.76 -6.44
N ILE A 65 -5.61 13.65 -6.66
CA ILE A 65 -5.86 13.07 -7.98
C ILE A 65 -7.36 13.09 -8.27
N ASP A 66 -7.77 13.91 -9.23
CA ASP A 66 -9.16 13.98 -9.67
C ASP A 66 -9.64 12.64 -10.25
N GLY A 67 -10.85 12.24 -9.86
CA GLY A 67 -11.51 11.06 -10.42
C GLY A 67 -11.01 9.73 -9.85
N VAL A 68 -10.28 9.73 -8.74
CA VAL A 68 -9.93 8.53 -7.96
C VAL A 68 -10.54 8.66 -6.57
N GLU A 69 -11.01 7.54 -6.01
CA GLU A 69 -11.44 7.46 -4.61
C GLU A 69 -10.83 6.23 -3.94
N ILE A 70 -9.93 6.43 -2.98
CA ILE A 70 -9.26 5.36 -2.26
C ILE A 70 -10.05 5.01 -0.99
N LYS A 71 -10.54 3.77 -0.93
CA LYS A 71 -11.14 3.18 0.27
C LYS A 71 -10.15 2.23 0.92
N PHE A 72 -10.21 2.10 2.24
CA PHE A 72 -9.33 1.22 3.00
C PHE A 72 -10.09 0.12 3.73
N VAL A 73 -9.50 -1.07 3.82
CA VAL A 73 -10.02 -2.16 4.64
C VAL A 73 -8.89 -2.85 5.40
N ARG A 74 -9.07 -2.99 6.71
CA ARG A 74 -8.10 -3.60 7.61
C ARG A 74 -8.38 -5.09 7.82
N LYS A 75 -7.41 -5.96 7.53
CA LYS A 75 -7.55 -7.43 7.65
C LYS A 75 -6.22 -8.11 8.01
N PRO A 76 -6.22 -9.36 8.52
CA PRO A 76 -5.00 -10.13 8.67
C PRO A 76 -4.21 -10.22 7.37
N TRP A 77 -2.88 -10.10 7.44
CA TRP A 77 -2.00 -10.07 6.26
C TRP A 77 -2.31 -11.14 5.20
N ARG A 78 -2.40 -12.40 5.64
CA ARG A 78 -2.71 -13.54 4.75
C ARG A 78 -4.06 -13.39 4.06
N ARG A 79 -5.03 -12.73 4.71
CA ARG A 79 -6.34 -12.42 4.13
C ARG A 79 -6.25 -11.29 3.12
N CYS A 80 -5.46 -10.23 3.35
CA CYS A 80 -5.24 -9.20 2.33
C CYS A 80 -4.64 -9.77 1.05
N LEU A 81 -3.62 -10.63 1.16
CA LEU A 81 -3.02 -11.29 -0.01
C LEU A 81 -4.03 -12.20 -0.74
N ASN A 82 -4.83 -12.95 0.02
CA ASN A 82 -5.87 -13.79 -0.57
C ASN A 82 -6.96 -12.96 -1.26
N ASP A 83 -7.37 -11.85 -0.64
CA ASP A 83 -8.35 -10.94 -1.24
C ASP A 83 -7.80 -10.30 -2.53
N LEU A 84 -6.50 -10.01 -2.59
CA LEU A 84 -5.85 -9.50 -3.81
C LEU A 84 -5.89 -10.55 -4.94
N GLU A 85 -5.46 -11.78 -4.64
CA GLU A 85 -5.45 -12.91 -5.59
C GLU A 85 -6.85 -13.19 -6.18
N PHE A 86 -7.89 -13.05 -5.37
CA PHE A 86 -9.29 -13.28 -5.77
C PHE A 86 -10.02 -12.00 -6.23
N ASN A 87 -9.31 -10.90 -6.50
CA ASN A 87 -9.88 -9.62 -6.95
C ASN A 87 -10.99 -9.06 -6.03
N ARG A 88 -10.93 -9.35 -4.73
CA ARG A 88 -11.82 -8.79 -3.70
C ARG A 88 -11.36 -7.44 -3.17
N VAL A 89 -10.11 -7.08 -3.43
CA VAL A 89 -9.53 -5.75 -3.21
C VAL A 89 -8.70 -5.38 -4.44
N ASN A 90 -8.48 -4.08 -4.67
CA ASN A 90 -7.72 -3.59 -5.82
C ASN A 90 -6.22 -3.51 -5.55
N ALA A 91 -5.83 -3.29 -4.30
CA ALA A 91 -4.43 -3.15 -3.90
C ALA A 91 -4.22 -3.62 -2.46
N VAL A 92 -2.96 -3.88 -2.13
CA VAL A 92 -2.50 -4.13 -0.75
C VAL A 92 -1.37 -3.15 -0.44
N ILE A 93 -1.44 -2.48 0.71
CA ILE A 93 -0.32 -1.64 1.19
C ILE A 93 0.80 -2.58 1.64
N ALA A 94 1.82 -2.73 0.79
CA ALA A 94 2.90 -3.68 1.04
C ALA A 94 4.19 -3.33 0.27
N SER A 95 5.32 -3.77 0.80
CA SER A 95 6.61 -3.71 0.09
C SER A 95 6.62 -4.62 -1.13
N TYR A 96 7.36 -4.24 -2.18
CA TYR A 96 7.73 -5.14 -3.26
C TYR A 96 8.44 -6.40 -2.71
N ARG A 97 8.18 -7.56 -3.33
CA ARG A 97 8.91 -8.81 -3.08
C ARG A 97 8.91 -9.67 -4.33
N THR A 98 10.06 -10.24 -4.66
CA THR A 98 10.14 -11.24 -5.72
C THR A 98 9.21 -12.44 -5.42
N GLY A 99 8.47 -12.86 -6.43
CA GLY A 99 7.43 -13.88 -6.38
C GLY A 99 6.03 -13.35 -6.10
N ARG A 100 5.86 -12.10 -5.63
CA ARG A 100 4.52 -11.51 -5.42
C ARG A 100 3.90 -10.99 -6.71
N GLU A 101 4.68 -10.85 -7.77
CA GLU A 101 4.23 -10.47 -9.11
C GLU A 101 3.20 -11.44 -9.69
N ASN A 102 3.13 -12.67 -9.15
CA ASN A 102 2.12 -13.66 -9.50
C ASN A 102 0.68 -13.20 -9.15
N VAL A 103 0.53 -12.29 -8.20
CA VAL A 103 -0.77 -11.81 -7.71
C VAL A 103 -0.85 -10.28 -7.60
N ALA A 104 0.23 -9.56 -7.93
CA ALA A 104 0.33 -8.10 -7.79
C ALA A 104 1.06 -7.49 -8.99
N VAL A 105 0.73 -6.25 -9.32
CA VAL A 105 1.40 -5.47 -10.37
C VAL A 105 2.13 -4.30 -9.72
N TYR A 106 3.37 -4.06 -10.16
CA TYR A 106 4.23 -3.00 -9.67
C TYR A 106 4.60 -2.04 -10.80
N PRO A 107 4.89 -0.76 -10.51
CA PRO A 107 5.44 0.17 -11.49
C PRO A 107 6.80 -0.33 -11.99
N VAL A 108 6.89 -0.62 -13.28
CA VAL A 108 8.12 -1.03 -13.97
C VAL A 108 8.31 -0.21 -15.23
N ASP A 109 9.56 0.02 -15.64
CA ASP A 109 9.87 0.67 -16.91
C ASP A 109 9.61 -0.26 -18.12
N GLU A 110 9.87 0.23 -19.33
CA GLU A 110 9.70 -0.55 -20.57
C GLU A 110 10.58 -1.80 -20.62
N GLN A 111 11.67 -1.82 -19.83
CA GLN A 111 12.60 -2.94 -19.72
C GLN A 111 12.22 -3.89 -18.57
N GLY A 112 11.15 -3.62 -17.83
CA GLY A 112 10.67 -4.42 -16.71
C GLY A 112 11.40 -4.16 -15.39
N LYS A 113 12.24 -3.12 -15.30
CA LYS A 113 12.91 -2.73 -14.05
C LYS A 113 11.95 -1.93 -13.18
N LEU A 114 11.95 -2.20 -11.87
CA LEU A 114 11.16 -1.43 -10.90
C LEU A 114 11.51 0.05 -10.93
N GLN A 115 10.47 0.88 -10.91
CA GLN A 115 10.55 2.33 -10.78
C GLN A 115 10.42 2.69 -9.30
N GLU A 116 11.56 2.77 -8.60
CA GLU A 116 11.65 3.01 -7.15
C GLU A 116 11.09 4.37 -6.74
N GLU A 117 11.06 5.36 -7.64
CA GLU A 117 10.48 6.68 -7.41
C GLU A 117 8.98 6.66 -7.08
N TYR A 118 8.28 5.56 -7.41
CA TYR A 118 6.86 5.37 -7.06
C TYR A 118 6.66 4.63 -5.73
N ALA A 119 7.74 4.27 -5.03
CA ALA A 119 7.63 3.71 -3.69
C ALA A 119 7.14 4.79 -2.71
N VAL A 120 6.05 4.49 -2.00
CA VAL A 120 5.53 5.35 -0.93
C VAL A 120 6.49 5.40 0.28
N SER A 121 7.31 4.36 0.43
CA SER A 121 8.28 4.24 1.53
C SER A 121 9.30 3.14 1.23
N GLU A 122 10.51 3.29 1.78
CA GLU A 122 11.60 2.33 1.69
C GLU A 122 12.01 1.86 3.09
N PHE A 123 12.30 0.56 3.23
CA PHE A 123 12.72 -0.02 4.51
C PHE A 123 13.90 -0.97 4.32
N GLY A 124 14.86 -0.88 5.24
CA GLY A 124 15.90 -1.89 5.43
C GLY A 124 15.50 -2.90 6.51
N SER A 125 15.94 -4.14 6.37
CA SER A 125 15.87 -5.12 7.45
C SER A 125 17.10 -5.01 8.34
N CYS A 126 16.91 -4.74 9.63
CA CYS A 126 17.97 -4.68 10.63
C CYS A 126 17.87 -5.86 11.58
N LEU A 127 19.01 -6.47 11.91
CA LEU A 127 19.08 -7.47 12.96
C LEU A 127 19.19 -6.78 14.32
N ILE A 128 18.18 -6.96 15.16
CA ILE A 128 18.14 -6.39 16.51
C ILE A 128 18.47 -7.48 17.52
N GLY A 129 19.40 -7.19 18.43
CA GLY A 129 19.81 -8.11 19.47
C GLY A 129 20.19 -7.37 20.76
N ARG A 130 20.44 -8.13 21.82
CA ARG A 130 20.90 -7.57 23.11
C ARG A 130 22.30 -6.96 22.97
N TYR A 131 22.68 -6.11 23.92
CA TYR A 131 24.01 -5.47 23.96
C TYR A 131 25.18 -6.45 23.76
N LYS A 132 25.11 -7.63 24.40
CA LYS A 132 26.12 -8.68 24.24
C LYS A 132 26.26 -9.14 22.79
N PHE A 133 25.14 -9.35 22.11
CA PHE A 133 25.12 -9.72 20.70
C PHE A 133 25.78 -8.65 19.83
N HIS A 134 25.52 -7.36 20.10
CA HIS A 134 26.16 -6.28 19.36
C HIS A 134 27.67 -6.23 19.57
N LYS A 135 28.15 -6.39 20.80
CA LYS A 135 29.60 -6.45 21.11
C LYS A 135 30.32 -7.63 20.47
N GLU A 136 29.63 -8.76 20.39
CA GLU A 136 30.17 -10.01 19.83
C GLU A 136 29.94 -10.11 18.32
N TRP A 137 29.20 -9.17 17.71
CA TRP A 137 28.86 -9.20 16.28
C TRP A 137 30.11 -9.12 15.38
N GLU A 138 31.09 -8.31 15.79
CA GLU A 138 32.32 -8.09 15.01
C GLU A 138 33.30 -9.27 15.11
N THR A 139 33.17 -10.12 16.14
CA THR A 139 34.04 -11.28 16.31
C THR A 139 33.47 -12.45 15.53
N ARG A 140 33.96 -12.63 14.28
CA ARG A 140 33.59 -13.75 13.38
C ARG A 140 33.56 -15.13 14.05
N GLU A 141 34.35 -15.32 15.11
CA GLU A 141 34.43 -16.53 15.92
C GLU A 141 33.09 -16.95 16.56
N VAL A 142 32.23 -16.00 16.95
CA VAL A 142 30.97 -16.29 17.63
C VAL A 142 29.95 -16.89 16.68
N PHE A 143 29.97 -16.50 15.40
CA PHE A 143 29.03 -16.95 14.37
C PHE A 143 29.47 -18.22 13.65
N GLN A 144 30.76 -18.54 13.64
CA GLN A 144 31.26 -19.76 12.99
C GLN A 144 31.07 -21.01 13.86
N ASN A 145 31.07 -20.86 15.19
CA ASN A 145 31.12 -22.00 16.11
C ASN A 145 29.86 -22.21 16.97
N LYS A 146 28.85 -21.33 16.88
CA LYS A 146 27.59 -21.47 17.62
C LYS A 146 26.38 -21.07 16.78
N ALA A 147 25.40 -21.96 16.72
CA ALA A 147 24.08 -21.62 16.19
C ALA A 147 23.41 -20.59 17.12
N PHE A 148 22.86 -19.53 16.54
CA PHE A 148 22.01 -18.57 17.24
C PHE A 148 20.60 -18.60 16.65
N THR A 149 19.62 -18.33 17.50
CA THR A 149 18.21 -18.32 17.10
C THR A 149 17.84 -16.95 16.56
N ILE A 150 17.31 -16.91 15.34
CA ILE A 150 16.69 -15.72 14.76
C ILE A 150 15.18 -15.88 14.89
N ALA A 151 14.51 -14.86 15.46
CA ALA A 151 13.06 -14.78 15.46
C ALA A 151 12.61 -13.84 14.34
N ILE A 152 11.69 -14.32 13.49
CA ILE A 152 11.09 -13.53 12.40
C ILE A 152 9.58 -13.57 12.60
N PRO A 153 8.87 -12.43 12.50
CA PRO A 153 7.42 -12.44 12.53
C PRO A 153 6.85 -13.35 11.44
N ASN A 154 5.89 -14.20 11.79
CA ASN A 154 5.29 -15.11 10.82
C ASN A 154 4.63 -14.34 9.66
N GLY A 155 4.96 -14.73 8.42
CA GLY A 155 4.51 -14.06 7.19
C GLY A 155 5.45 -12.97 6.67
N TYR A 156 6.53 -12.65 7.40
CA TYR A 156 7.55 -11.69 7.00
C TYR A 156 8.79 -12.45 6.52
N GLY A 157 9.30 -12.11 5.33
CA GLY A 157 10.56 -12.67 4.82
C GLY A 157 11.72 -11.68 5.01
N LEU A 158 12.94 -12.20 5.18
CA LEU A 158 14.18 -11.43 5.27
C LEU A 158 14.86 -11.17 3.92
N ASN A 159 14.37 -11.79 2.84
CA ASN A 159 14.91 -11.62 1.50
C ASN A 159 14.08 -10.58 0.74
N SER A 160 14.79 -9.69 0.03
CA SER A 160 14.30 -8.84 -1.06
C SER A 160 13.90 -9.68 -2.25
#